data_AF-A0A1G4Z8U3-F1
#
_entry.id   AF-A0A1G4Z8U3-F1
#
_cell.length_a   1.000
_cell.length_b   1.000
_cell.length_c   1.000
_cell.angle_alpha   90.00
_cell.angle_beta   90.00
_cell.angle_gamma   90.00
#
_symmetry.space_group_name_H-M   'P 1'
#
loop_
_entity.id
_entity.type
_entity.pdbx_description
1 polymer ?
#
loop_
_entity_poly.entity_id
_entity_poly.type
_entity_poly.pdbx_seq_one_letter_code
_entity_poly.pdbx_strand_id
1 'polypeptide(L)'
;MIRRIFLPSGKTCLARGPYILIFLLLHILFLVVAFNVAELPVLPLVCFLLYTYLKLNINAQRCRDSGAKGRYVVIFSLLVYLASLAVAATGVVSDVECVSLGIRIYFGYDVLVFFVFMLAPTQLKQQINSTDHVSISGGENE
;
A
#
# COMPACT_ATOMS: atom_id res chain seq x y z
N MET A 1 1.20 -16.81 3.60
CA MET A 1 0.87 -15.36 3.58
C MET A 1 1.97 -14.53 2.92
N ILE A 2 3.24 -14.67 3.34
CA ILE A 2 4.39 -13.86 2.89
C ILE A 2 4.59 -13.84 1.37
N ARG A 3 4.49 -14.97 0.68
CA ARG A 3 4.69 -15.06 -0.79
C ARG A 3 3.72 -14.19 -1.62
N ARG A 4 2.53 -13.89 -1.07
CA ARG A 4 1.53 -13.01 -1.70
C ARG A 4 1.79 -11.51 -1.46
N ILE A 5 2.73 -11.16 -0.58
CA ILE A 5 3.17 -9.77 -0.35
C ILE A 5 4.20 -9.37 -1.41
N PHE A 6 4.99 -10.32 -1.91
CA PHE A 6 6.00 -10.07 -2.94
C PHE A 6 5.44 -10.18 -4.36
N LEU A 7 4.43 -11.02 -4.60
CA LEU A 7 3.74 -11.08 -5.89
C LEU A 7 2.49 -10.18 -5.90
N PRO A 8 2.35 -9.28 -6.88
CA PRO A 8 1.14 -8.51 -7.03
C PRO A 8 0.05 -9.46 -7.52
N SER A 9 -1.10 -9.45 -6.85
CA SER A 9 -2.27 -10.19 -7.30
C SER A 9 -3.47 -9.27 -7.37
N GLY A 10 -4.25 -9.41 -8.44
CA GLY A 10 -5.51 -8.68 -8.60
C GLY A 10 -6.62 -9.15 -7.64
N LYS A 11 -6.40 -10.24 -6.89
CA LYS A 11 -7.46 -10.94 -6.14
C LYS A 11 -7.19 -11.08 -4.63
N THR A 12 -5.96 -10.89 -4.14
CA THR A 12 -5.59 -11.17 -2.73
C THR A 12 -6.00 -10.09 -1.74
N CYS A 13 -7.01 -10.30 -0.91
CA CYS A 13 -7.38 -9.28 0.10
C CYS A 13 -6.47 -9.34 1.34
N LEU A 14 -6.32 -8.22 2.03
CA LEU A 14 -5.58 -8.13 3.29
C LEU A 14 -6.46 -7.48 4.35
N ALA A 15 -6.74 -8.26 5.40
CA ALA A 15 -7.50 -7.79 6.55
C ALA A 15 -6.72 -6.72 7.33
N ARG A 16 -7.45 -5.92 8.11
CA ARG A 16 -6.91 -4.75 8.83
C ARG A 16 -5.76 -5.07 9.79
N GLY A 17 -5.93 -6.07 10.66
CA GLY A 17 -4.90 -6.45 11.65
C GLY A 17 -3.55 -6.82 11.00
N PRO A 18 -3.53 -7.80 10.08
CA PRO A 18 -2.33 -8.15 9.32
C PRO A 18 -1.75 -6.96 8.52
N TYR A 19 -2.60 -6.09 7.96
CA TYR A 19 -2.15 -4.88 7.27
C TYR A 19 -1.35 -3.96 8.19
N ILE A 20 -1.85 -3.67 9.40
CA ILE A 20 -1.15 -2.82 10.38
C ILE A 20 0.22 -3.41 10.71
N LEU A 21 0.26 -4.71 11.03
CA LEU A 21 1.49 -5.39 11.38
C LEU A 21 2.52 -5.34 10.24
N ILE A 22 2.10 -5.68 9.02
CA ILE A 22 2.98 -5.68 7.84
C ILE A 22 3.45 -4.26 7.53
N PHE A 23 2.59 -3.26 7.62
CA PHE A 23 2.93 -1.86 7.37
C PHE A 23 4.02 -1.38 8.34
N LEU A 24 3.85 -1.62 9.64
CA LEU A 24 4.84 -1.25 10.67
C LEU A 24 6.16 -1.99 10.48
N LEU A 25 6.12 -3.31 10.27
CA LEU A 25 7.32 -4.11 10.03
C LEU A 25 8.08 -3.65 8.78
N LEU A 26 7.36 -3.31 7.71
CA LEU A 26 7.95 -2.81 6.48
C LEU A 26 8.67 -1.46 6.70
N HIS A 27 8.09 -0.55 7.48
CA HIS A 27 8.71 0.73 7.81
C HIS A 27 9.93 0.58 8.71
N ILE A 28 9.84 -0.25 9.75
CA ILE A 28 10.97 -0.53 10.65
C ILE A 28 12.12 -1.14 9.86
N LEU A 29 11.84 -2.14 9.02
CA LEU A 29 12.84 -2.77 8.17
C LEU A 29 13.46 -1.77 7.19
N PHE A 30 12.64 -0.92 6.55
CA PHE A 30 13.13 0.11 5.65
C PHE A 30 14.06 1.09 6.35
N LEU A 31 13.70 1.59 7.53
CA LEU A 31 14.55 2.49 8.31
C LEU A 31 15.87 1.84 8.67
N VAL A 32 15.84 0.62 9.23
CA VAL A 32 17.06 -0.13 9.59
C VAL A 32 17.95 -0.31 8.36
N VAL A 33 17.39 -0.79 7.25
CA VAL A 33 18.17 -1.01 6.02
C VAL A 33 18.71 0.30 5.48
N ALA A 34 17.88 1.35 5.36
CA ALA A 34 18.28 2.63 4.81
C ALA A 34 19.47 3.25 5.56
N PHE A 35 19.49 3.19 6.90
CA PHE A 35 20.63 3.68 7.69
C PHE A 35 21.89 2.83 7.52
N ASN A 36 21.75 1.51 7.35
CA ASN A 36 22.90 0.62 7.20
C ASN A 36 23.51 0.62 5.79
N VAL A 37 22.74 0.99 4.77
CA VAL A 37 23.19 0.94 3.37
C VAL A 37 23.39 2.32 2.74
N ALA A 38 23.19 3.40 3.50
CA ALA A 38 23.19 4.79 3.00
C ALA A 38 24.48 5.18 2.24
N GLU A 39 25.63 4.64 2.65
CA GLU A 39 26.93 4.93 2.05
C GLU A 39 27.18 4.18 0.73
N LEU A 40 26.34 3.21 0.40
CA LEU A 40 26.49 2.43 -0.83
C LEU A 40 25.85 3.18 -2.01
N PRO A 41 26.48 3.19 -3.20
CA PRO A 41 26.10 4.08 -4.29
C PRO A 41 24.75 3.74 -4.94
N VAL A 42 24.37 2.45 -4.97
CA VAL A 42 23.17 1.98 -5.70
C VAL A 42 22.15 1.30 -4.79
N LEU A 43 22.62 0.69 -3.69
CA LEU A 43 21.77 -0.11 -2.83
C LEU A 43 20.61 0.67 -2.17
N PRO A 44 20.78 1.92 -1.70
CA PRO A 44 19.68 2.73 -1.18
C PRO A 44 18.52 2.88 -2.16
N LEU A 45 18.84 3.11 -3.45
CA LEU A 45 17.83 3.26 -4.49
C LEU A 45 17.04 1.95 -4.69
N VAL A 46 17.74 0.81 -4.73
CA VAL A 46 17.09 -0.50 -4.86
C VAL A 46 16.20 -0.78 -3.64
N CYS A 47 16.68 -0.51 -2.43
CA CYS A 47 15.90 -0.66 -1.21
C CYS A 47 14.66 0.24 -1.21
N PHE A 48 14.78 1.48 -1.66
CA PHE A 48 13.65 2.41 -1.78
C PHE A 48 12.61 1.96 -2.80
N LEU A 49 13.04 1.46 -3.96
CA LEU A 49 12.14 0.91 -4.99
C LEU A 49 11.40 -0.33 -4.48
N LEU A 50 12.12 -1.26 -3.85
CA LEU A 50 11.53 -2.45 -3.25
C LEU A 50 10.54 -2.10 -2.14
N TYR A 51 10.91 -1.17 -1.26
CA TYR A 51 10.04 -0.66 -0.20
C TYR A 51 8.74 -0.07 -0.78
N THR A 52 8.86 0.83 -1.76
CA THR A 52 7.73 1.47 -2.43
C THR A 52 6.83 0.43 -3.10
N TYR A 53 7.42 -0.55 -3.78
CA TYR A 53 6.70 -1.64 -4.42
C TYR A 53 5.89 -2.49 -3.42
N LEU A 54 6.53 -2.96 -2.34
CA LEU A 54 5.87 -3.78 -1.32
C LEU A 54 4.74 -3.02 -0.64
N LYS A 55 4.98 -1.74 -0.33
CA LYS A 55 3.98 -0.84 0.23
C LYS A 55 2.76 -0.69 -0.70
N LEU A 56 2.98 -0.42 -1.98
CA LEU A 56 1.90 -0.31 -2.95
C LEU A 56 1.08 -1.61 -3.04
N ASN A 57 1.74 -2.77 -2.98
CA ASN A 57 1.06 -4.05 -3.01
C ASN A 57 0.16 -4.24 -1.77
N ILE A 58 0.67 -4.05 -0.55
CA ILE A 58 -0.14 -4.22 0.67
C ILE A 58 -1.32 -3.24 0.73
N ASN A 59 -1.12 -2.00 0.27
CA ASN A 59 -2.16 -0.98 0.15
C ASN A 59 -3.24 -1.41 -0.87
N ALA A 60 -2.84 -1.97 -2.01
CA ALA A 60 -3.79 -2.50 -3.00
C ALA A 60 -4.60 -3.69 -2.47
N GLN A 61 -3.97 -4.58 -1.69
CA GLN A 61 -4.65 -5.72 -1.05
C GLN A 61 -5.68 -5.27 -0.01
N ARG A 62 -5.32 -4.26 0.79
CA ARG A 62 -6.21 -3.64 1.79
C ARG A 62 -7.35 -2.86 1.13
N CYS A 63 -7.06 -2.11 0.08
CA CYS A 63 -8.06 -1.40 -0.74
C CYS A 63 -9.13 -2.36 -1.30
N ARG A 64 -8.71 -3.54 -1.77
CA ARG A 64 -9.63 -4.58 -2.27
C ARG A 64 -10.47 -5.21 -1.18
N ASP A 65 -9.95 -5.37 0.03
CA ASP A 65 -10.73 -5.81 1.19
C ASP A 65 -11.84 -4.81 1.57
N SER A 66 -11.64 -3.53 1.26
CA SER A 66 -12.67 -2.49 1.40
C SER A 66 -13.66 -2.41 0.23
N GLY A 67 -13.55 -3.30 -0.77
CA GLY A 67 -14.45 -3.37 -1.93
C GLY A 67 -14.05 -2.48 -3.12
N ALA A 68 -12.95 -1.74 -3.03
CA ALA A 68 -12.46 -0.89 -4.11
C ALA A 68 -11.44 -1.63 -5.00
N LYS A 69 -11.32 -1.23 -6.27
CA LYS A 69 -10.30 -1.82 -7.16
C LYS A 69 -8.92 -1.32 -6.74
N GLY A 70 -8.03 -2.24 -6.35
CA GLY A 70 -6.67 -1.90 -5.90
C GLY A 70 -5.84 -1.08 -6.90
N ARG A 71 -6.16 -1.14 -8.20
CA ARG A 71 -5.51 -0.29 -9.23
C ARG A 71 -5.63 1.21 -8.94
N TYR A 72 -6.72 1.66 -8.31
CA TYR A 72 -6.93 3.08 -8.03
C TYR A 72 -5.94 3.61 -7.00
N VAL A 73 -5.73 2.89 -5.90
CA VAL A 73 -4.73 3.29 -4.91
C VAL A 73 -3.31 3.19 -5.49
N VAL A 74 -3.03 2.20 -6.33
CA VAL A 74 -1.71 2.06 -6.96
C VAL A 74 -1.41 3.25 -7.87
N ILE A 75 -2.31 3.58 -8.80
CA ILE A 75 -2.12 4.70 -9.73
C ILE A 75 -1.99 6.02 -8.96
N PHE A 76 -2.91 6.29 -8.03
CA PHE A 76 -2.90 7.54 -7.27
C PHE A 76 -1.63 7.68 -6.42
N SER A 77 -1.22 6.60 -5.74
CA SER A 77 0.00 6.61 -4.93
C SER A 77 1.25 6.77 -5.78
N LEU A 78 1.32 6.14 -6.96
CA LEU A 78 2.44 6.32 -7.89
C LEU A 78 2.55 7.77 -8.35
N LEU A 79 1.43 8.42 -8.68
CA LEU A 79 1.43 9.83 -9.06
C LEU A 79 1.98 10.72 -7.93
N VAL A 80 1.53 10.52 -6.70
CA VAL A 80 2.01 11.30 -5.55
C VAL A 80 3.49 11.02 -5.27
N TYR A 81 3.93 9.76 -5.32
CA TYR A 81 5.35 9.42 -5.10
C TYR A 81 6.26 9.98 -6.20
N LEU A 82 5.85 9.92 -7.48
CA LEU A 82 6.61 10.52 -8.58
C LEU A 82 6.65 12.04 -8.47
N ALA A 83 5.54 12.70 -8.12
CA ALA A 83 5.51 14.13 -7.87
C ALA A 83 6.42 14.53 -6.70
N SER A 84 6.41 13.76 -5.61
CA SER A 84 7.28 14.00 -4.45
C SER A 84 8.77 13.87 -4.79
N LEU A 85 9.11 12.91 -5.66
CA LEU A 85 10.46 12.70 -6.15
C LEU A 85 10.88 13.85 -7.08
N ALA A 86 9.99 14.30 -7.97
CA ALA A 86 10.25 15.43 -8.85
C ALA A 86 10.49 16.71 -8.06
N VAL A 87 9.68 16.99 -7.02
CA VAL A 87 9.86 18.13 -6.11
C VAL A 87 11.18 18.01 -5.33
N ALA A 88 11.55 16.82 -4.87
CA ALA A 88 12.84 16.64 -4.20
C ALA A 88 14.01 16.90 -5.17
N ALA A 89 13.91 16.42 -6.41
CA ALA A 89 14.95 16.57 -7.43
C ALA A 89 15.13 18.03 -7.86
N THR A 90 14.07 18.84 -7.94
CA THR A 90 14.22 20.28 -8.21
C THR A 90 14.96 21.01 -7.09
N GLY A 91 14.80 20.57 -5.83
CA GLY A 91 15.57 21.09 -4.70
C GLY A 91 17.07 20.87 -4.81
N VAL A 92 17.50 19.76 -5.42
CA VAL A 92 18.93 19.46 -5.66
C VAL A 92 19.54 20.43 -6.68
N VAL A 93 18.74 20.93 -7.62
CA VAL A 93 19.22 21.81 -8.70
C VAL A 93 19.11 23.29 -8.31
N SER A 94 18.13 23.63 -7.47
CA SER A 94 17.75 25.03 -7.22
C SER A 94 18.14 25.57 -5.83
N ASP A 95 18.82 24.77 -4.99
CA ASP A 95 19.30 25.14 -3.64
C ASP A 95 18.20 25.65 -2.69
N VAL A 96 16.94 25.31 -3.00
CA VAL A 96 15.76 25.65 -2.20
C VAL A 96 15.40 24.44 -1.34
N GLU A 97 14.72 24.64 -0.20
CA GLU A 97 14.29 23.60 0.76
C GLU A 97 13.32 22.52 0.19
N CYS A 98 13.16 22.45 -1.13
CA CYS A 98 12.34 21.51 -1.87
C CYS A 98 12.72 20.03 -1.66
N VAL A 99 13.99 19.72 -1.34
CA VAL A 99 14.38 18.35 -0.95
C VAL A 99 13.60 17.91 0.30
N SER A 100 13.54 18.77 1.32
CA SER A 100 12.80 18.49 2.55
C SER A 100 11.29 18.42 2.30
N LEU A 101 10.78 19.27 1.40
CA LEU A 101 9.37 19.29 1.02
C LEU A 101 8.96 17.99 0.31
N GLY A 102 9.74 17.52 -0.67
CA GLY A 102 9.48 16.28 -1.38
C GLY A 102 9.45 15.07 -0.44
N ILE A 103 10.41 15.00 0.48
CA ILE A 103 10.45 13.96 1.53
C ILE A 103 9.20 14.04 2.43
N ARG A 104 8.82 15.24 2.88
CA ARG A 104 7.62 15.45 3.71
C ARG A 104 6.34 15.04 2.99
N ILE A 105 6.21 15.35 1.70
CA ILE A 105 5.07 14.94 0.87
C ILE A 105 5.02 13.40 0.78
N TYR A 106 6.15 12.75 0.51
CA TYR A 106 6.23 11.29 0.39
C TYR A 106 5.74 10.59 1.67
N PHE A 107 6.31 10.94 2.83
CA PHE A 107 5.96 10.31 4.10
C PHE A 107 4.60 10.75 4.63
N GLY A 108 4.22 12.02 4.43
CA GLY A 108 2.91 12.53 4.81
C GLY A 108 1.77 11.81 4.07
N TYR A 109 1.94 11.57 2.78
CA TYR A 109 1.00 10.77 2.00
C TYR A 109 0.97 9.30 2.44
N ASP A 110 2.13 8.71 2.76
CA ASP A 110 2.22 7.33 3.26
C ASP A 110 1.39 7.13 4.53
N VAL A 111 1.58 8.03 5.50
CA VAL A 111 0.82 8.05 6.76
C VAL A 111 -0.67 8.31 6.51
N LEU A 112 -1.02 9.21 5.60
CA LEU A 112 -2.41 9.46 5.21
C LEU A 112 -3.09 8.19 4.68
N VAL A 113 -2.44 7.48 3.74
CA VAL A 113 -2.96 6.23 3.17
C VAL A 113 -3.14 5.17 4.24
N PHE A 114 -2.19 5.06 5.17
CA PHE A 114 -2.30 4.16 6.31
C PHE A 114 -3.55 4.43 7.14
N PHE A 115 -3.80 5.69 7.53
CA PHE A 115 -5.00 6.06 8.30
C PHE A 115 -6.29 5.83 7.52
N VAL A 116 -6.32 6.19 6.23
CA VAL A 116 -7.47 5.92 5.37
C VAL A 116 -7.80 4.43 5.37
N PHE A 117 -6.81 3.55 5.27
CA PHE A 117 -7.04 2.10 5.25
C PHE A 117 -7.28 1.45 6.59
N MET A 118 -6.78 2.04 7.68
CA MET A 118 -7.16 1.71 9.04
C MET A 118 -8.64 1.97 9.28
N LEU A 119 -9.16 3.09 8.76
CA LEU A 119 -10.56 3.49 8.96
C LEU A 119 -11.50 2.88 7.92
N ALA A 120 -10.99 2.50 6.74
CA ALA A 120 -11.81 1.93 5.68
C ALA A 120 -12.53 0.66 6.16
N PRO A 121 -13.83 0.50 5.82
CA PRO A 121 -14.60 -0.67 6.21
C PRO A 121 -14.02 -1.94 5.56
N THR A 122 -14.31 -3.09 6.16
CA THR A 122 -14.05 -4.40 5.55
C THR A 122 -15.35 -4.92 4.96
N GLN A 123 -15.34 -5.24 3.67
CA GLN A 123 -16.50 -5.82 3.00
C GLN A 123 -16.60 -7.30 3.38
N LEU A 124 -17.31 -7.60 4.47
CA LEU A 124 -17.72 -8.96 4.82
C LEU A 124 -18.74 -9.55 3.83
N LYS A 125 -19.23 -8.75 2.89
CA LYS A 125 -20.61 -8.80 2.39
C LYS A 125 -20.88 -9.62 1.11
N GLN A 126 -19.92 -10.34 0.55
CA GLN A 126 -20.15 -11.13 -0.67
C GLN A 126 -20.22 -12.65 -0.47
N GLN A 127 -19.83 -13.19 0.69
CA GLN A 127 -20.03 -14.61 0.98
C GLN A 127 -21.37 -14.92 1.66
N ILE A 128 -21.92 -14.02 2.47
CA ILE A 128 -23.15 -14.29 3.24
C ILE A 128 -24.38 -14.17 2.33
N ASN A 129 -24.48 -13.11 1.52
CA ASN A 129 -25.62 -12.89 0.62
C ASN A 129 -25.73 -13.89 -0.55
N SER A 130 -24.66 -14.61 -0.90
CA SER A 130 -24.74 -15.63 -1.96
C SER A 130 -25.17 -17.00 -1.42
N THR A 131 -25.00 -17.25 -0.13
CA THR A 131 -25.43 -18.50 0.51
C THR A 131 -26.90 -18.43 0.91
N ASP A 132 -27.39 -17.26 1.35
CA ASP A 132 -28.79 -17.06 1.71
C ASP A 132 -29.75 -17.07 0.50
N HIS A 133 -29.28 -16.69 -0.69
CA HIS A 133 -30.10 -16.75 -1.91
C HIS A 133 -30.20 -18.14 -2.55
N VAL A 134 -29.27 -19.04 -2.25
CA VAL A 134 -29.24 -20.41 -2.81
C VAL A 134 -30.05 -21.39 -1.94
N SER A 135 -30.11 -21.17 -0.63
CA SER A 135 -30.86 -22.02 0.29
C SER A 135 -32.39 -21.81 0.23
N ILE A 136 -32.89 -20.69 -0.29
CA ILE A 136 -34.33 -20.38 -0.35
C ILE A 136 -34.99 -20.89 -1.64
N SER A 137 -34.23 -21.20 -2.70
CA SER A 137 -34.79 -21.57 -4.01
C SER A 137 -34.92 -23.09 -4.27
N GLY A 138 -34.60 -23.94 -3.29
CA GLY A 138 -34.42 -25.38 -3.49
C GLY A 138 -35.46 -26.30 -2.85
N GLY A 139 -36.55 -25.77 -2.29
CA GLY A 139 -37.53 -26.57 -1.57
C GLY A 139 -38.94 -26.07 -1.75
N GLU A 140 -39.58 -26.47 -2.84
CA GLU A 140 -41.02 -26.69 -2.98
C GLU A 140 -41.27 -27.17 -4.40
N ASN A 141 -41.53 -28.48 -4.55
CA ASN A 141 -42.25 -29.15 -5.64
C ASN A 141 -42.29 -30.64 -5.29
N GLU A 142 -43.08 -30.99 -4.27
CA GLU A 142 -43.73 -32.31 -4.15
C GLU A 142 -45.17 -32.20 -4.65
#